data_AF-A0A6A8GJJ4-F1
#
_entry.id   AF-A0A6A8GJJ4-F1
#
_cell.length_a   1.000
_cell.length_b   1.000
_cell.length_c   1.000
_cell.angle_alpha   90.00
_cell.angle_beta   90.00
_cell.angle_gamma   90.00
#
_symmetry.space_group_name_H-M   'P 1'
#
loop_
_entity.id
_entity.type
_entity.pdbx_description
1 polymer ?
#
loop_
_entity_poly.entity_id
_entity_poly.type
_entity_poly.pdbx_seq_one_letter_code
_entity_poly.pdbx_strand_id
1 'polypeptide(L)'
;MEIDHHAEELASALGVDKEEVKSDLQNLLQYSVPLDEAKQSVRRKHGGGSSGSDAPPSSKRIADIGPDDGNVTVSARVLTVGTRSIVYQGDEQTIREGELADESGVISYTAWQDFGLEPGDSVTIGNAGVREWDGKPELNIGAASTVGVESETVETPYDDRIGGHANLIDLQAGDRGRVVDVRVLEVESRTISGRDGETTILSGVLADETGRLPFTDWMPRPDIEEGANVRLSDVYVREFRGVPQVNLSEFTTLDVLDEPVSVTDSAPRLKIGEAVDAGGMFDVEILGNVLEVRDGSGLIERCPDCGRVVQNGQCRQHGEVDGEDDMRVKAILDDGTGTLTAILDHDLTTDVYGGTMEDAMAAAREAMDKEVVADDIASKLVGREYRVRGNLSVDEYGANLEADEFEESDDDPADRATALLTEVRA
;
A
#
# COMPACT_ATOMS: atom_id res chain seq x y z
N MET A 1 13.47 23.22 40.27
CA MET A 1 14.14 22.40 41.32
C MET A 1 14.75 21.13 40.71
N GLU A 2 14.08 20.45 39.76
CA GLU A 2 14.67 19.30 39.05
C GLU A 2 15.79 19.67 38.05
N ILE A 3 15.61 20.72 37.24
CA ILE A 3 16.63 21.13 36.25
C ILE A 3 17.96 21.51 36.92
N ASP A 4 17.92 22.20 38.06
CA ASP A 4 19.13 22.58 38.81
C ASP A 4 19.92 21.36 39.30
N HIS A 5 19.21 20.29 39.68
CA HIS A 5 19.82 19.03 40.11
C HIS A 5 20.47 18.30 38.93
N HIS A 6 19.74 18.17 37.82
CA HIS A 6 20.29 17.56 36.59
C HIS A 6 21.46 18.34 36.02
N ALA A 7 21.41 19.68 36.05
CA ALA A 7 22.51 20.53 35.61
C ALA A 7 23.75 20.37 36.50
N GLU A 8 23.58 20.29 37.82
CA GLU A 8 24.69 20.08 38.76
C GLU A 8 25.35 18.71 38.58
N GLU A 9 24.55 17.67 38.37
CA GLU A 9 25.03 16.32 38.11
C GLU A 9 25.82 16.25 36.79
N LEU A 10 25.28 16.82 35.71
CA LEU A 10 25.94 16.83 34.40
C LEU A 10 27.22 17.68 34.40
N ALA A 11 27.18 18.87 35.01
CA ALA A 11 28.31 19.77 35.11
C ALA A 11 29.47 19.14 35.90
N SER A 12 29.15 18.44 36.99
CA SER A 12 30.12 17.70 37.79
C SER A 12 30.75 16.54 37.01
N ALA A 13 29.96 15.82 36.20
CA ALA A 13 30.44 14.71 35.39
C ALA A 13 31.32 15.14 34.20
N LEU A 14 31.01 16.29 33.59
CA LEU A 14 31.70 16.82 32.41
C LEU A 14 32.87 17.76 32.77
N GLY A 15 32.95 18.23 34.02
CA GLY A 15 33.96 19.21 34.46
C GLY A 15 33.71 20.61 33.90
N VAL A 16 32.45 20.98 33.66
CA VAL A 16 32.00 22.22 33.04
C VAL A 16 31.24 23.08 34.04
N ASP A 17 31.06 24.37 33.74
CA ASP A 17 30.27 25.27 34.58
C ASP A 17 28.79 24.87 34.66
N LYS A 18 28.23 24.91 35.89
CA LYS A 18 26.85 24.53 36.16
C LYS A 18 25.84 25.46 35.50
N GLU A 19 26.08 26.77 35.47
CA GLU A 19 25.15 27.73 34.89
C GLU A 19 25.15 27.61 33.36
N GLU A 20 26.29 27.28 32.75
CA GLU A 20 26.39 26.98 31.32
C GLU A 20 25.58 25.72 30.94
N VAL A 21 25.79 24.61 31.66
CA VAL A 21 25.01 23.37 31.48
C VAL A 21 23.52 23.59 31.72
N LYS A 22 23.17 24.36 32.75
CA LYS A 22 21.79 24.69 33.08
C LYS A 22 21.14 25.52 31.97
N SER A 23 21.83 26.53 31.45
CA SER A 23 21.34 27.35 30.33
C SER A 23 21.12 26.49 29.09
N ASP A 24 22.03 25.57 28.77
CA ASP A 24 21.89 24.68 27.63
C ASP A 24 20.70 23.72 27.79
N LEU A 25 20.54 23.10 28.97
CA LEU A 25 19.38 22.27 29.29
C LEU A 25 18.07 23.05 29.20
N GLN A 26 18.02 24.27 29.75
CA GLN A 26 16.84 25.13 29.70
C GLN A 26 16.47 25.51 28.26
N ASN A 27 17.45 25.81 27.42
CA ASN A 27 17.22 26.11 26.01
C ASN A 27 16.64 24.88 25.28
N LEU A 28 17.18 23.69 25.51
CA LEU A 28 16.70 22.47 24.86
C LEU A 28 15.27 22.10 25.30
N LEU A 29 15.01 22.19 26.61
CA LEU A 29 13.67 21.97 27.16
C LEU A 29 12.65 23.01 26.66
N GLN A 30 13.09 24.25 26.37
CA GLN A 30 12.22 25.27 25.77
C GLN A 30 11.74 24.88 24.37
N TYR A 31 12.53 24.09 23.63
CA TYR A 31 12.14 23.54 22.33
C TYR A 31 11.56 22.12 22.43
N SER A 32 10.99 21.79 23.60
CA SER A 32 10.35 20.50 23.87
C SER A 32 11.26 19.28 23.65
N VAL A 33 12.58 19.44 23.75
CA VAL A 33 13.50 18.30 23.70
C VAL A 33 13.38 17.52 25.01
N PRO A 34 13.15 16.19 24.99
CA PRO A 34 13.05 15.38 26.20
C PRO A 34 14.28 15.57 27.09
N LEU A 35 14.09 15.59 28.42
CA LEU A 35 15.16 15.88 29.37
C LEU A 35 16.40 15.00 29.17
N ASP A 36 16.21 13.72 28.86
CA ASP A 36 17.33 12.80 28.65
C ASP A 36 18.07 13.08 27.33
N GLU A 37 17.37 13.49 26.27
CA GLU A 37 18.01 13.98 25.04
C GLU A 37 18.70 15.32 25.26
N ALA A 38 18.11 16.20 26.06
CA ALA A 38 18.73 17.45 26.43
C ALA A 38 20.06 17.19 27.16
N LYS A 39 20.08 16.25 28.11
CA LYS A 39 21.33 15.80 28.77
C LYS A 39 22.32 15.20 27.78
N GLN A 40 21.88 14.37 26.83
CA GLN A 40 22.76 13.79 25.82
C GLN A 40 23.36 14.85 24.87
N SER A 41 22.54 15.80 24.42
CA SER A 41 22.97 16.92 23.58
C SER A 41 24.00 17.80 24.30
N VAL A 42 23.78 18.10 25.58
CA VAL A 42 24.76 18.82 26.41
C VAL A 42 26.04 18.00 26.61
N ARG A 43 25.95 16.68 26.82
CA ARG A 43 27.12 15.79 26.88
C ARG A 43 27.90 15.77 25.57
N ARG A 44 27.25 15.78 24.40
CA ARG A 44 27.93 15.85 23.09
C ARG A 44 28.65 17.19 22.92
N LYS A 45 27.95 18.30 23.22
CA LYS A 45 28.49 19.66 23.13
C LYS A 45 29.75 19.86 23.98
N HIS A 46 29.77 19.28 25.18
CA HIS A 46 30.83 19.53 26.17
C HIS A 46 31.81 18.36 26.36
N GLY A 47 31.53 17.18 25.80
CA GLY A 47 32.26 15.93 26.04
C GLY A 47 33.48 15.66 25.16
N GLY A 48 33.92 16.62 24.34
CA GLY A 48 35.27 16.58 23.73
C GLY A 48 35.45 15.74 22.45
N GLY A 49 34.44 15.59 21.60
CA GLY A 49 34.58 15.01 20.27
C GLY A 49 34.34 16.05 19.16
N SER A 50 35.40 16.59 18.56
CA SER A 50 35.26 17.43 17.36
C SER A 50 34.79 16.62 16.15
N SER A 51 33.94 17.27 15.35
CA SER A 51 33.52 16.98 13.97
C SER A 51 32.38 15.96 13.75
N GLY A 52 31.15 16.43 13.95
CA GLY A 52 29.92 15.81 13.46
C GLY A 52 28.65 16.55 13.94
N SER A 53 28.21 17.58 13.20
CA SER A 53 26.98 18.39 13.37
C SER A 53 26.60 18.82 14.80
N ASP A 54 27.16 19.95 15.25
CA ASP A 54 26.97 20.61 16.56
C ASP A 54 25.60 21.32 16.76
N ALA A 55 24.55 20.93 16.04
CA ALA A 55 23.20 21.45 16.27
C ALA A 55 22.38 20.39 17.02
N PRO A 56 21.72 20.73 18.16
CA PRO A 56 20.71 19.84 18.71
C PRO A 56 19.65 19.56 17.64
N PRO A 57 19.11 18.32 17.55
CA PRO A 57 18.10 18.00 16.56
C PRO A 57 16.95 19.00 16.68
N SER A 58 16.66 19.70 15.59
CA SER A 58 15.61 20.73 15.57
C SER A 58 14.27 20.05 15.81
N SER A 59 13.48 20.59 16.73
CA SER A 59 12.07 20.25 16.81
C SER A 59 11.40 20.63 15.48
N LYS A 60 10.68 19.68 14.88
CA LYS A 60 9.96 19.87 13.61
C LYS A 60 8.55 19.33 13.73
N ARG A 61 7.62 19.97 13.02
CA ARG A 61 6.30 19.41 12.74
C ARG A 61 6.44 18.31 11.69
N ILE A 62 5.56 17.33 11.73
CA ILE A 62 5.62 16.18 10.84
C ILE A 62 5.64 16.58 9.35
N ALA A 63 4.77 17.51 8.94
CA ALA A 63 4.70 17.94 7.54
C ALA A 63 5.95 18.70 7.04
N ASP A 64 6.81 19.18 7.94
CA ASP A 64 8.03 19.92 7.61
C ASP A 64 9.27 18.99 7.51
N ILE A 65 9.09 17.68 7.66
CA ILE A 65 10.15 16.67 7.56
C ILE A 65 10.30 16.24 6.10
N GLY A 66 11.50 16.36 5.56
CA GLY A 66 11.86 15.92 4.21
C GLY A 66 12.87 14.78 4.22
N PRO A 67 13.03 14.03 3.10
CA PRO A 67 13.94 12.88 3.01
C PRO A 67 15.42 13.20 3.29
N ASP A 68 15.85 14.44 3.01
CA ASP A 68 17.22 14.92 3.19
C ASP A 68 17.51 15.40 4.63
N ASP A 69 16.52 15.37 5.53
CA ASP A 69 16.73 15.79 6.90
C ASP A 69 17.66 14.83 7.66
N GLY A 70 18.41 15.39 8.60
CA GLY A 70 19.18 14.62 9.58
C GLY A 70 18.29 14.12 10.71
N ASN A 71 18.84 14.06 11.92
CA ASN A 71 18.05 13.70 13.09
C ASN A 71 17.10 14.83 13.50
N VAL A 72 15.87 14.49 13.86
CA VAL A 72 14.82 15.42 14.26
C VAL A 72 14.26 15.07 15.64
N THR A 73 13.60 16.04 16.26
CA THR A 73 12.75 15.83 17.44
C THR A 73 11.30 16.10 17.03
N VAL A 74 10.38 15.21 17.38
CA VAL A 74 8.95 15.34 17.05
C VAL A 74 8.09 15.07 18.28
N SER A 75 6.99 15.78 18.43
CA SER A 75 5.92 15.46 19.38
C SER A 75 4.71 15.00 18.59
N ALA A 76 4.23 13.80 18.83
CA ALA A 76 3.23 13.15 18.00
C ALA A 76 2.30 12.24 18.81
N ARG A 77 1.13 11.99 18.25
CA ARG A 77 0.18 10.95 18.61
C ARG A 77 0.54 9.66 17.88
N VAL A 78 0.58 8.53 18.59
CA VAL A 78 0.79 7.21 17.98
C VAL A 78 -0.53 6.74 17.37
N LEU A 79 -0.55 6.51 16.06
CA LEU A 79 -1.75 6.02 15.37
C LEU A 79 -1.78 4.49 15.32
N THR A 80 -0.70 3.88 14.85
CA THR A 80 -0.59 2.42 14.68
C THR A 80 0.71 1.90 15.25
N VAL A 81 0.69 0.64 15.69
CA VAL A 81 1.86 -0.10 16.17
C VAL A 81 1.78 -1.51 15.62
N GLY A 82 2.57 -1.78 14.58
CA GLY A 82 2.75 -3.10 14.00
C GLY A 82 4.09 -3.74 14.38
N THR A 83 4.17 -5.05 14.21
CA THR A 83 5.32 -5.86 14.60
C THR A 83 5.81 -6.71 13.44
N ARG A 84 7.14 -6.75 13.24
CA ARG A 84 7.74 -7.62 12.23
C ARG A 84 9.11 -8.14 12.64
N SER A 85 9.41 -9.34 12.15
CA SER A 85 10.74 -9.94 12.22
C SER A 85 11.52 -9.56 10.97
N ILE A 86 12.75 -9.11 11.16
CA ILE A 86 13.69 -8.82 10.07
C ILE A 86 14.97 -9.62 10.29
N VAL A 87 15.57 -10.07 9.19
CA VAL A 87 16.92 -10.65 9.23
C VAL A 87 17.91 -9.54 8.91
N TYR A 88 18.73 -9.17 9.89
CA TYR A 88 19.76 -8.15 9.74
C TYR A 88 21.13 -8.76 10.08
N GLN A 89 22.06 -8.73 9.13
CA GLN A 89 23.40 -9.33 9.27
C GLN A 89 23.42 -10.81 9.67
N GLY A 90 22.33 -11.53 9.40
CA GLY A 90 22.19 -12.96 9.71
C GLY A 90 21.53 -13.26 11.06
N ASP A 91 21.28 -12.24 11.88
CA ASP A 91 20.53 -12.34 13.11
C ASP A 91 19.07 -11.89 12.89
N GLU A 92 18.14 -12.60 13.52
CA GLU A 92 16.73 -12.24 13.51
C GLU A 92 16.48 -11.18 14.59
N GLN A 93 15.86 -10.08 14.20
CA GLN A 93 15.52 -8.96 15.06
C GLN A 93 14.05 -8.60 14.88
N THR A 94 13.32 -8.52 15.99
CA THR A 94 11.95 -7.97 16.00
C THR A 94 12.01 -6.45 16.09
N ILE A 95 11.27 -5.78 15.22
CA ILE A 95 11.12 -4.32 15.20
C ILE A 95 9.65 -3.93 15.29
N ARG A 96 9.39 -2.69 15.71
CA ARG A 96 8.05 -2.07 15.65
C ARG A 96 8.01 -1.07 14.51
N GLU A 97 6.85 -0.90 13.91
CA GLU A 97 6.64 0.08 12.84
C GLU A 97 5.20 0.57 12.84
N GLY A 98 4.93 1.73 12.27
CA GLY A 98 3.58 2.27 12.26
C GLY A 98 3.55 3.72 11.82
N GLU A 99 2.51 4.43 12.26
CA GLU A 99 2.26 5.82 11.92
C GLU A 99 2.18 6.71 13.16
N LEU A 100 2.77 7.89 13.06
CA LEU A 100 2.72 8.97 14.04
C LEU A 100 2.05 10.17 13.39
N ALA A 101 1.31 10.96 14.17
CA ALA A 101 0.62 12.14 13.66
C ALA A 101 0.67 13.33 14.60
N ASP A 102 0.65 14.53 14.04
CA ASP A 102 0.44 15.78 14.76
C ASP A 102 -0.65 16.59 14.02
N GLU A 103 -0.84 17.86 14.38
CA GLU A 103 -1.79 18.75 13.69
C GLU A 103 -1.46 18.98 12.20
N SER A 104 -0.21 18.75 11.81
CA SER A 104 0.32 19.08 10.48
C SER A 104 0.25 17.92 9.49
N GLY A 105 0.33 16.67 9.98
CA GLY A 105 0.32 15.50 9.09
C GLY A 105 0.62 14.18 9.80
N VAL A 106 0.84 13.16 8.98
CA VAL A 106 1.16 11.78 9.38
C VAL A 106 2.52 11.39 8.80
N ILE A 107 3.34 10.68 9.58
CA ILE A 107 4.61 10.11 9.14
C ILE A 107 4.76 8.68 9.61
N SER A 108 5.32 7.84 8.74
CA SER A 108 5.65 6.46 9.09
C SER A 108 6.91 6.42 9.96
N TYR A 109 7.02 5.40 10.81
CA TYR A 109 8.22 5.16 11.61
C TYR A 109 8.62 3.69 11.64
N THR A 110 9.90 3.45 11.87
CA THR A 110 10.47 2.17 12.27
C THR A 110 11.23 2.34 13.59
N ALA A 111 10.89 1.55 14.59
CA ALA A 111 11.58 1.47 15.87
C ALA A 111 12.37 0.14 15.99
N TRP A 112 13.68 0.26 16.15
CA TRP A 112 14.61 -0.88 16.13
C TRP A 112 14.69 -1.63 17.47
N GLN A 113 14.00 -1.14 18.48
CA GLN A 113 13.86 -1.74 19.80
C GLN A 113 12.47 -1.39 20.34
N ASP A 114 12.04 -2.08 21.39
CA ASP A 114 10.78 -1.77 22.04
C ASP A 114 10.93 -0.51 22.91
N PHE A 115 10.16 0.53 22.57
CA PHE A 115 10.04 1.76 23.37
C PHE A 115 8.73 1.80 24.17
N GLY A 116 7.91 0.74 24.12
CA GLY A 116 6.62 0.68 24.80
C GLY A 116 5.58 1.63 24.20
N LEU A 117 5.63 1.85 22.88
CA LEU A 117 4.63 2.66 22.18
C LEU A 117 3.31 1.88 22.09
N GLU A 118 2.21 2.51 22.47
CA GLU A 118 0.85 1.99 22.29
C GLU A 118 0.03 2.95 21.41
N PRO A 119 -0.92 2.45 20.59
CA PRO A 119 -1.83 3.31 19.86
C PRO A 119 -2.58 4.26 20.80
N GLY A 120 -2.56 5.55 20.47
CA GLY A 120 -3.15 6.60 21.28
C GLY A 120 -2.22 7.16 22.36
N ASP A 121 -0.94 6.78 22.41
CA ASP A 121 0.03 7.51 23.21
C ASP A 121 0.33 8.88 22.59
N SER A 122 0.58 9.87 23.44
CA SER A 122 1.22 11.12 23.03
C SER A 122 2.67 11.09 23.49
N VAL A 123 3.58 11.19 22.53
CA VAL A 123 5.02 10.98 22.76
C VAL A 123 5.85 12.10 22.14
N THR A 124 6.96 12.42 22.79
CA THR A 124 8.04 13.19 22.19
C THR A 124 9.21 12.26 21.91
N ILE A 125 9.57 12.16 20.63
CA ILE A 125 10.66 11.34 20.14
C ILE A 125 11.83 12.26 19.81
N GLY A 126 12.86 12.24 20.64
CA GLY A 126 14.09 13.00 20.44
C GLY A 126 15.11 12.22 19.62
N ASN A 127 15.82 12.93 18.73
CA ASN A 127 16.92 12.37 17.95
C ASN A 127 16.52 11.16 17.08
N ALA A 128 15.31 11.18 16.51
CA ALA A 128 14.89 10.23 15.49
C ALA A 128 15.64 10.53 14.19
N GLY A 129 16.28 9.52 13.58
CA GLY A 129 16.88 9.68 12.25
C GLY A 129 15.79 9.78 11.18
N VAL A 130 15.99 10.57 10.14
CA VAL A 130 15.11 10.57 8.96
C VAL A 130 15.76 9.74 7.86
N ARG A 131 14.99 8.92 7.17
CA ARG A 131 15.41 8.16 5.99
C ARG A 131 14.38 8.26 4.89
N GLU A 132 14.81 8.15 3.64
CA GLU A 132 13.89 7.96 2.52
C GLU A 132 13.42 6.50 2.45
N TRP A 133 12.12 6.31 2.26
CA TRP A 133 11.49 5.05 1.94
C TRP A 133 10.41 5.30 0.89
N ASP A 134 10.58 4.70 -0.29
CA ASP A 134 9.64 4.84 -1.41
C ASP A 134 9.32 6.31 -1.75
N GLY A 135 10.38 7.14 -1.81
CA GLY A 135 10.27 8.58 -2.08
C GLY A 135 9.67 9.42 -0.95
N LYS A 136 9.29 8.82 0.19
CA LYS A 136 8.71 9.51 1.35
C LYS A 136 9.67 9.48 2.54
N PRO A 137 9.66 10.50 3.41
CA PRO A 137 10.43 10.46 4.67
C PRO A 137 9.82 9.45 5.65
N GLU A 138 10.67 8.70 6.33
CA GLU A 138 10.30 7.81 7.43
C GLU A 138 11.19 8.07 8.66
N LEU A 139 10.60 8.08 9.85
CA LEU A 139 11.35 8.20 11.10
C LEU A 139 11.99 6.86 11.50
N ASN A 140 13.25 6.91 11.89
CA ASN A 140 14.03 5.79 12.37
C ASN A 140 14.40 6.01 13.85
N ILE A 141 13.77 5.24 14.72
CA ILE A 141 13.90 5.35 16.18
C ILE A 141 14.84 4.23 16.65
N GLY A 142 16.07 4.60 16.97
CA GLY A 142 17.13 3.65 17.32
C GLY A 142 17.64 3.84 18.74
N ALA A 143 18.70 3.12 19.11
CA ALA A 143 19.28 3.19 20.46
C ALA A 143 19.78 4.58 20.89
N ALA A 144 20.04 5.48 19.93
CA ALA A 144 20.42 6.86 20.19
C ALA A 144 19.23 7.82 20.29
N SER A 145 18.01 7.35 20.02
CA SER A 145 16.78 8.13 20.15
C SER A 145 16.26 8.04 21.58
N THR A 146 15.48 9.05 21.99
CA THR A 146 14.75 9.04 23.26
C THR A 146 13.27 9.12 22.97
N VAL A 147 12.47 8.43 23.78
CA VAL A 147 11.00 8.49 23.70
C VAL A 147 10.51 8.85 25.08
N GLY A 148 9.83 10.00 25.19
CA GLY A 148 9.16 10.44 26.40
C GLY A 148 7.66 10.47 26.19
N VAL A 149 6.89 9.95 27.14
CA VAL A 149 5.42 10.09 27.14
C VAL A 149 5.07 11.49 27.62
N GLU A 150 4.21 12.17 26.86
CA GLU A 150 3.68 13.47 27.20
C GLU A 150 2.50 13.35 28.15
N SER A 151 2.43 14.26 29.13
CA SER A 151 1.28 14.34 30.04
C SER A 151 0.07 15.00 29.39
N GLU A 152 0.30 15.87 28.41
CA GLU A 152 -0.75 16.53 27.63
C GLU A 152 -0.92 15.80 26.29
N THR A 153 -2.16 15.67 25.85
CA THR A 153 -2.47 15.06 24.56
C THR A 153 -1.95 15.93 23.43
N VAL A 154 -1.18 15.32 22.52
CA VAL A 154 -0.84 15.94 21.23
C VAL A 154 -2.09 15.86 20.35
N GLU A 155 -2.72 17.01 20.12
CA GLU A 155 -3.91 17.12 19.28
C GLU A 155 -3.58 16.80 17.82
N THR A 156 -4.45 16.05 17.16
CA THR A 156 -4.29 15.68 15.75
C THR A 156 -5.66 15.49 15.10
N PRO A 157 -5.85 15.88 13.82
CA PRO A 157 -7.09 15.59 13.10
C PRO A 157 -7.24 14.10 12.73
N TYR A 158 -6.26 13.25 13.06
CA TYR A 158 -6.18 11.84 12.69
C TYR A 158 -6.48 10.88 13.87
N ASP A 159 -7.11 11.36 14.94
CA ASP A 159 -7.44 10.54 16.12
C ASP A 159 -8.36 9.33 15.80
N ASP A 160 -9.15 9.42 14.73
CA ASP A 160 -9.99 8.33 14.22
C ASP A 160 -9.19 7.13 13.69
N ARG A 161 -7.91 7.32 13.38
CA ARG A 161 -6.99 6.26 12.91
C ARG A 161 -6.27 5.53 14.04
N ILE A 162 -6.46 5.95 15.29
CA ILE A 162 -5.83 5.31 16.45
C ILE A 162 -6.29 3.85 16.57
N GLY A 163 -5.31 2.95 16.74
CA GLY A 163 -5.55 1.51 16.84
C GLY A 163 -5.55 0.80 15.50
N GLY A 164 -5.45 1.53 14.38
CA GLY A 164 -5.23 0.96 13.06
C GLY A 164 -6.44 0.28 12.42
N HIS A 165 -7.64 0.46 12.96
CA HIS A 165 -8.86 0.00 12.30
C HIS A 165 -9.02 0.67 10.93
N ALA A 166 -9.24 -0.14 9.89
CA ALA A 166 -9.45 0.33 8.54
C ALA A 166 -10.41 -0.59 7.80
N ASN A 167 -11.16 -0.03 6.86
CA ASN A 167 -11.89 -0.83 5.89
C ASN A 167 -10.95 -1.29 4.78
N LEU A 168 -11.32 -2.35 4.07
CA LEU A 168 -10.50 -2.93 3.01
C LEU A 168 -10.25 -1.94 1.86
N ILE A 169 -11.22 -1.08 1.51
CA ILE A 169 -11.05 -0.08 0.44
C ILE A 169 -10.00 0.99 0.78
N ASP A 170 -9.76 1.22 2.07
CA ASP A 170 -8.85 2.27 2.56
C ASP A 170 -7.41 1.76 2.71
N LEU A 171 -7.18 0.45 2.57
CA LEU A 171 -5.87 -0.17 2.74
C LEU A 171 -4.97 0.02 1.53
N GLN A 172 -3.74 0.48 1.79
CA GLN A 172 -2.74 0.71 0.75
C GLN A 172 -1.47 -0.10 0.98
N ALA A 173 -0.76 -0.43 -0.10
CA ALA A 173 0.54 -1.08 0.01
C ALA A 173 1.50 -0.25 0.89
N GLY A 174 2.12 -0.91 1.87
CA GLY A 174 2.98 -0.26 2.85
C GLY A 174 2.32 0.03 4.20
N ASP A 175 1.00 -0.14 4.31
CA ASP A 175 0.29 -0.08 5.59
C ASP A 175 0.76 -1.17 6.56
N ARG A 176 0.89 -0.79 7.84
CA ARG A 176 1.45 -1.64 8.90
C ARG A 176 0.66 -1.44 10.20
N GLY A 177 0.54 -2.50 11.00
CA GLY A 177 -0.17 -2.44 12.28
C GLY A 177 -1.66 -2.14 12.11
N ARG A 178 -2.26 -2.63 11.03
CA ARG A 178 -3.69 -2.43 10.74
C ARG A 178 -4.53 -3.48 11.46
N VAL A 179 -5.80 -3.15 11.66
CA VAL A 179 -6.84 -4.02 12.19
C VAL A 179 -8.01 -4.02 11.21
N VAL A 180 -8.47 -5.20 10.81
CA VAL A 180 -9.59 -5.35 9.87
C VAL A 180 -10.62 -6.33 10.41
N ASP A 181 -11.90 -5.97 10.27
CA ASP A 181 -13.03 -6.85 10.55
C ASP A 181 -13.57 -7.35 9.23
N VAL A 182 -13.43 -8.65 8.97
CA VAL A 182 -13.64 -9.22 7.64
C VAL A 182 -14.36 -10.54 7.70
N ARG A 183 -15.02 -10.87 6.59
CA ARG A 183 -15.45 -12.22 6.29
C ARG A 183 -14.49 -12.86 5.29
N VAL A 184 -14.09 -14.10 5.56
CA VAL A 184 -13.32 -14.92 4.61
C VAL A 184 -14.28 -15.41 3.53
N LEU A 185 -14.05 -15.02 2.27
CA LEU A 185 -14.87 -15.48 1.13
C LEU A 185 -14.31 -16.76 0.52
N GLU A 186 -13.00 -16.81 0.36
CA GLU A 186 -12.27 -17.90 -0.27
C GLU A 186 -11.03 -18.19 0.56
N VAL A 187 -10.65 -19.46 0.68
CA VAL A 187 -9.35 -19.85 1.25
C VAL A 187 -8.85 -21.15 0.63
N GLU A 188 -7.61 -21.13 0.17
CA GLU A 188 -6.88 -22.29 -0.32
C GLU A 188 -5.55 -22.46 0.43
N SER A 189 -5.17 -23.71 0.69
CA SER A 189 -3.86 -24.06 1.23
C SER A 189 -2.88 -24.33 0.10
N ARG A 190 -1.72 -23.68 0.12
CA ARG A 190 -0.68 -23.84 -0.90
C ARG A 190 0.67 -24.08 -0.25
N THR A 191 1.47 -24.94 -0.85
CA THR A 191 2.89 -25.07 -0.52
C THR A 191 3.71 -24.32 -1.57
N ILE A 192 4.45 -23.31 -1.11
CA ILE A 192 5.35 -22.51 -1.94
C ILE A 192 6.79 -22.87 -1.61
N SER A 193 7.65 -22.90 -2.62
CA SER A 193 9.09 -23.09 -2.45
C SER A 193 9.78 -21.74 -2.40
N GLY A 194 10.28 -21.35 -1.23
CA GLY A 194 11.03 -20.12 -1.01
C GLY A 194 12.53 -20.37 -0.84
N ARG A 195 13.26 -19.29 -0.52
CA ARG A 195 14.70 -19.34 -0.22
C ARG A 195 15.04 -20.27 0.94
N ASP A 196 14.14 -20.34 1.93
CA ASP A 196 14.32 -21.09 3.17
C ASP A 196 13.65 -22.48 3.12
N GLY A 197 13.23 -22.92 1.93
CA GLY A 197 12.60 -24.22 1.70
C GLY A 197 11.10 -24.11 1.40
N GLU A 198 10.39 -25.22 1.57
CA GLU A 198 8.95 -25.28 1.38
C GLU A 198 8.23 -24.65 2.57
N THR A 199 7.30 -23.73 2.30
CA THR A 199 6.43 -23.10 3.29
C THR A 199 4.98 -23.34 2.89
N THR A 200 4.15 -23.76 3.84
CA THR A 200 2.70 -23.86 3.61
C THR A 200 2.06 -22.56 4.05
N ILE A 201 1.24 -21.99 3.18
CA ILE A 201 0.51 -20.74 3.40
C ILE A 201 -0.98 -20.96 3.14
N LEU A 202 -1.83 -20.10 3.71
CA LEU A 202 -3.19 -19.92 3.23
C LEU A 202 -3.24 -18.69 2.34
N SER A 203 -3.98 -18.76 1.25
CA SER A 203 -4.28 -17.60 0.40
C SER A 203 -5.75 -17.59 0.03
N GLY A 204 -6.32 -16.41 -0.18
CA GLY A 204 -7.72 -16.30 -0.54
C GLY A 204 -8.19 -14.86 -0.59
N VAL A 205 -9.48 -14.64 -0.36
CA VAL A 205 -10.13 -13.32 -0.44
C VAL A 205 -10.85 -12.98 0.86
N LEU A 206 -10.57 -11.81 1.40
CA LEU A 206 -11.29 -11.19 2.51
C LEU A 206 -12.28 -10.16 1.95
N ALA A 207 -13.40 -9.97 2.64
CA ALA A 207 -14.37 -8.96 2.28
C ALA A 207 -15.00 -8.28 3.50
N ASP A 208 -15.38 -7.03 3.32
CA ASP A 208 -16.16 -6.22 4.25
C ASP A 208 -17.24 -5.44 3.48
N GLU A 209 -17.85 -4.43 4.13
CA GLU A 209 -18.90 -3.61 3.51
C GLU A 209 -18.39 -2.68 2.42
N THR A 210 -17.07 -2.48 2.32
CA THR A 210 -16.42 -1.54 1.42
C THR A 210 -15.81 -2.20 0.19
N GLY A 211 -15.40 -3.46 0.29
CA GLY A 211 -14.82 -4.17 -0.84
C GLY A 211 -14.21 -5.50 -0.48
N ARG A 212 -13.26 -5.92 -1.31
CA ARG A 212 -12.54 -7.19 -1.19
C ARG A 212 -11.05 -6.94 -1.32
N LEU A 213 -10.24 -7.76 -0.65
CA LEU A 213 -8.80 -7.81 -0.87
C LEU A 213 -8.30 -9.25 -0.82
N PRO A 214 -7.29 -9.58 -1.63
CA PRO A 214 -6.60 -10.84 -1.47
C PRO A 214 -5.86 -10.84 -0.13
N PHE A 215 -5.68 -12.03 0.44
CA PHE A 215 -4.85 -12.21 1.62
C PHE A 215 -3.88 -13.37 1.50
N THR A 216 -2.81 -13.30 2.29
CA THR A 216 -1.88 -14.41 2.55
C THR A 216 -1.67 -14.56 4.06
N ASP A 217 -1.95 -15.76 4.59
CA ASP A 217 -1.50 -16.15 5.92
C ASP A 217 -0.24 -17.02 5.82
N TRP A 218 0.87 -16.48 6.32
CA TRP A 218 2.18 -17.14 6.36
C TRP A 218 2.29 -18.19 7.47
N MET A 219 1.33 -18.21 8.40
CA MET A 219 1.24 -19.10 9.54
C MET A 219 -0.15 -19.74 9.58
N PRO A 220 -0.47 -20.71 8.70
CA PRO A 220 -1.82 -21.22 8.47
C PRO A 220 -2.67 -21.41 9.73
N ARG A 221 -3.52 -20.42 10.03
CA ARG A 221 -4.42 -20.46 11.18
C ARG A 221 -5.64 -21.32 10.87
N PRO A 222 -6.02 -22.25 11.76
CA PRO A 222 -7.16 -23.13 11.52
C PRO A 222 -8.51 -22.39 11.52
N ASP A 223 -8.60 -21.23 12.18
CA ASP A 223 -9.83 -20.44 12.25
C ASP A 223 -10.08 -19.58 10.99
N ILE A 224 -9.14 -19.59 10.02
CA ILE A 224 -9.33 -18.97 8.70
C ILE A 224 -9.96 -20.02 7.76
N GLU A 225 -11.29 -20.06 7.77
CA GLU A 225 -12.10 -20.94 6.93
C GLU A 225 -13.13 -20.12 6.15
N GLU A 226 -13.58 -20.62 4.99
CA GLU A 226 -14.60 -19.95 4.18
C GLU A 226 -15.87 -19.65 5.02
N GLY A 227 -16.31 -18.41 4.97
CA GLY A 227 -17.47 -17.91 5.71
C GLY A 227 -17.19 -17.46 7.14
N ALA A 228 -15.97 -17.65 7.67
CA ALA A 228 -15.61 -17.16 9.00
C ALA A 228 -15.63 -15.62 9.06
N ASN A 229 -16.11 -15.08 10.18
CA ASN A 229 -16.07 -13.65 10.49
C ASN A 229 -14.99 -13.44 11.54
N VAL A 230 -13.98 -12.64 11.22
CA VAL A 230 -12.78 -12.51 12.03
C VAL A 230 -12.33 -11.07 12.11
N ARG A 231 -11.79 -10.69 13.27
CA ARG A 231 -10.95 -9.52 13.44
C ARG A 231 -9.51 -9.94 13.35
N LEU A 232 -8.78 -9.39 12.40
CA LEU A 232 -7.35 -9.60 12.23
C LEU A 232 -6.62 -8.34 12.71
N SER A 233 -5.74 -8.46 13.70
CA SER A 233 -4.97 -7.33 14.24
C SER A 233 -3.47 -7.52 14.00
N ASP A 234 -2.76 -6.42 13.80
CA ASP A 234 -1.35 -6.42 13.36
C ASP A 234 -1.18 -7.12 11.99
N VAL A 235 -2.06 -6.76 11.05
CA VAL A 235 -1.87 -7.09 9.63
C VAL A 235 -1.03 -6.02 8.95
N TYR A 236 -0.32 -6.42 7.90
CA TYR A 236 0.42 -5.51 7.04
C TYR A 236 -0.03 -5.69 5.60
N VAL A 237 0.10 -4.64 4.79
CA VAL A 237 -0.36 -4.64 3.41
C VAL A 237 0.84 -4.54 2.48
N ARG A 238 0.91 -5.44 1.50
CA ARG A 238 1.91 -5.40 0.44
C ARG A 238 1.24 -5.39 -0.91
N GLU A 239 1.95 -4.87 -1.90
CA GLU A 239 1.53 -5.04 -3.28
C GLU A 239 1.79 -6.48 -3.74
N PHE A 240 0.79 -7.08 -4.37
CA PHE A 240 0.93 -8.34 -5.09
C PHE A 240 0.24 -8.22 -6.44
N ARG A 241 1.00 -8.37 -7.53
CA ARG A 241 0.50 -8.18 -8.90
C ARG A 241 -0.18 -6.82 -9.12
N GLY A 242 0.38 -5.76 -8.53
CA GLY A 242 -0.10 -4.39 -8.71
C GLY A 242 -1.35 -4.04 -7.89
N VAL A 243 -1.82 -4.91 -6.99
CA VAL A 243 -2.94 -4.61 -6.08
C VAL A 243 -2.54 -4.77 -4.61
N PRO A 244 -3.17 -4.05 -3.67
CA PRO A 244 -2.97 -4.28 -2.24
C PRO A 244 -3.36 -5.71 -1.83
N GLN A 245 -2.59 -6.31 -0.92
CA GLN A 245 -2.83 -7.63 -0.35
C GLN A 245 -2.61 -7.59 1.16
N VAL A 246 -3.59 -8.07 1.92
CA VAL A 246 -3.51 -8.23 3.38
C VAL A 246 -2.61 -9.42 3.71
N ASN A 247 -1.62 -9.22 4.57
CA ASN A 247 -0.70 -10.27 4.96
C ASN A 247 -0.71 -10.48 6.47
N LEU A 248 -0.79 -11.74 6.89
CA LEU A 248 -0.78 -12.15 8.29
C LEU A 248 0.58 -12.75 8.63
N SER A 249 1.25 -12.19 9.63
CA SER A 249 2.54 -12.68 10.13
C SER A 249 2.37 -13.58 11.34
N GLU A 250 3.47 -13.99 11.96
CA GLU A 250 3.46 -14.64 13.28
C GLU A 250 2.94 -13.73 14.42
N PHE A 251 2.95 -12.40 14.22
CA PHE A 251 2.48 -11.42 15.20
C PHE A 251 0.99 -11.12 15.07
N THR A 252 0.39 -11.45 13.92
CA THR A 252 -1.04 -11.19 13.70
C THR A 252 -1.89 -11.97 14.69
N THR A 253 -2.81 -11.30 15.36
CA THR A 253 -3.82 -11.94 16.20
C THR A 253 -5.13 -12.08 15.43
N LEU A 254 -5.87 -13.14 15.73
CA LEU A 254 -7.16 -13.44 15.13
C LEU A 254 -8.18 -13.63 16.25
N ASP A 255 -9.25 -12.85 16.20
CA ASP A 255 -10.43 -13.02 17.05
C ASP A 255 -11.62 -13.41 16.18
N VAL A 256 -12.30 -14.50 16.50
CA VAL A 256 -13.55 -14.88 15.83
C VAL A 256 -14.67 -13.98 16.33
N LEU A 257 -15.42 -13.39 15.40
CA LEU A 257 -16.51 -12.48 15.70
C LEU A 257 -17.84 -13.23 15.77
N ASP A 258 -18.59 -13.00 16.85
CA ASP A 258 -19.95 -13.54 17.01
C ASP A 258 -20.96 -12.87 16.06
N GLU A 259 -20.76 -11.58 15.80
CA GLU A 259 -21.59 -10.80 14.88
C GLU A 259 -21.04 -10.95 13.44
N PRO A 260 -21.91 -11.22 12.45
CA PRO A 260 -21.46 -11.35 11.08
C PRO A 260 -20.99 -9.99 10.54
N VAL A 261 -19.85 -10.01 9.86
CA VAL A 261 -19.35 -8.84 9.13
C VAL A 261 -20.22 -8.66 7.90
N SER A 262 -20.70 -7.43 7.68
CA SER A 262 -21.45 -7.07 6.47
C SER A 262 -20.49 -7.12 5.29
N VAL A 263 -20.94 -7.70 4.17
CA VAL A 263 -20.14 -7.83 2.95
C VAL A 263 -20.90 -7.24 1.79
N THR A 264 -20.22 -6.45 0.95
CA THR A 264 -20.77 -6.00 -0.33
C THR A 264 -20.72 -7.10 -1.39
N ASP A 265 -21.83 -7.30 -2.10
CA ASP A 265 -21.89 -8.21 -3.25
C ASP A 265 -21.26 -7.57 -4.50
N SER A 266 -21.29 -6.24 -4.59
CA SER A 266 -20.76 -5.46 -5.72
C SER A 266 -19.39 -4.88 -5.44
N ALA A 267 -18.53 -4.87 -6.46
CA ALA A 267 -17.28 -4.14 -6.45
C ALA A 267 -17.52 -2.62 -6.25
N PRO A 268 -16.64 -1.90 -5.53
CA PRO A 268 -16.69 -0.46 -5.49
C PRO A 268 -16.56 0.12 -6.90
N ARG A 269 -17.46 1.04 -7.23
CA ARG A 269 -17.44 1.74 -8.51
C ARG A 269 -16.72 3.07 -8.37
N LEU A 270 -15.66 3.25 -9.14
CA LEU A 270 -14.80 4.42 -9.06
C LEU A 270 -14.60 5.09 -10.42
N LYS A 271 -14.14 6.34 -10.37
CA LYS A 271 -13.59 7.01 -11.54
C LYS A 271 -12.18 6.51 -11.80
N ILE A 272 -11.76 6.51 -13.07
CA ILE A 272 -10.42 6.05 -13.48
C ILE A 272 -9.35 6.86 -12.75
N GLY A 273 -9.48 8.19 -12.68
CA GLY A 273 -8.53 9.05 -11.99
C GLY A 273 -8.36 8.67 -10.51
N GLU A 274 -9.46 8.46 -9.80
CA GLU A 274 -9.46 8.08 -8.38
C GLU A 274 -8.80 6.71 -8.16
N ALA A 275 -9.13 5.73 -9.01
CA ALA A 275 -8.59 4.38 -8.91
C ALA A 275 -7.10 4.33 -9.26
N VAL A 276 -6.64 5.17 -10.20
CA VAL A 276 -5.22 5.32 -10.56
C VAL A 276 -4.43 6.02 -9.46
N ASP A 277 -4.96 7.08 -8.88
CA ASP A 277 -4.31 7.83 -7.79
C ASP A 277 -4.12 6.96 -6.53
N ALA A 278 -4.97 5.95 -6.33
CA ALA A 278 -4.84 4.98 -5.25
C ALA A 278 -3.67 3.99 -5.43
N GLY A 279 -3.07 3.90 -6.62
CA GLY A 279 -1.91 3.04 -6.89
C GLY A 279 -2.24 1.58 -7.21
N GLY A 280 -3.50 1.27 -7.55
CA GLY A 280 -3.98 -0.07 -7.85
C GLY A 280 -5.08 -0.53 -6.88
N MET A 281 -5.98 -1.38 -7.36
CA MET A 281 -7.15 -1.84 -6.62
C MET A 281 -7.57 -3.24 -7.03
N PHE A 282 -7.95 -4.05 -6.04
CA PHE A 282 -8.53 -5.37 -6.27
C PHE A 282 -10.05 -5.26 -6.37
N ASP A 283 -10.65 -6.01 -7.31
CA ASP A 283 -12.09 -6.10 -7.50
C ASP A 283 -12.80 -4.72 -7.60
N VAL A 284 -12.44 -3.92 -8.60
CA VAL A 284 -13.01 -2.58 -8.86
C VAL A 284 -13.89 -2.59 -10.10
N GLU A 285 -14.97 -1.82 -10.08
CA GLU A 285 -15.83 -1.56 -11.24
C GLU A 285 -15.58 -0.17 -11.83
N ILE A 286 -15.32 -0.10 -13.13
CA ILE A 286 -15.11 1.12 -13.89
C ILE A 286 -16.17 1.21 -15.00
N LEU A 287 -16.74 2.41 -15.17
CA LEU A 287 -17.57 2.73 -16.33
C LEU A 287 -16.80 3.69 -17.24
N GLY A 288 -16.51 3.29 -18.48
CA GLY A 288 -15.76 4.12 -19.42
C GLY A 288 -16.07 3.83 -20.88
N ASN A 289 -15.72 4.76 -21.75
CA ASN A 289 -15.87 4.62 -23.19
C ASN A 289 -14.62 3.97 -23.79
N VAL A 290 -14.79 2.96 -24.64
CA VAL A 290 -13.65 2.36 -25.36
C VAL A 290 -13.23 3.31 -26.49
N LEU A 291 -12.02 3.85 -26.38
CA LEU A 291 -11.45 4.77 -27.37
C LEU A 291 -10.73 4.03 -28.50
N GLU A 292 -10.07 2.92 -28.16
CA GLU A 292 -9.17 2.20 -29.06
C GLU A 292 -9.04 0.74 -28.62
N VAL A 293 -8.88 -0.16 -29.59
CA VAL A 293 -8.38 -1.52 -29.37
C VAL A 293 -6.93 -1.55 -29.85
N ARG A 294 -5.98 -1.79 -28.93
CA ARG A 294 -4.54 -1.69 -29.21
C ARG A 294 -3.98 -2.91 -29.93
N ASP A 295 -2.82 -2.71 -30.56
CA ASP A 295 -1.97 -3.78 -31.08
C ASP A 295 -1.73 -4.91 -30.06
N GLY A 296 -1.72 -6.15 -30.56
CA GLY A 296 -1.66 -7.35 -29.74
C GLY A 296 -3.01 -7.70 -29.08
N SER A 297 -4.10 -7.22 -29.68
CA SER A 297 -5.47 -7.69 -29.52
C SER A 297 -5.86 -8.64 -30.65
N GLY A 298 -6.97 -9.38 -30.51
CA GLY A 298 -7.40 -10.40 -31.44
C GLY A 298 -6.60 -11.70 -31.25
N LEU A 299 -6.19 -12.32 -32.35
CA LEU A 299 -5.38 -13.53 -32.33
C LEU A 299 -3.92 -13.24 -31.94
N ILE A 300 -3.45 -13.92 -30.91
CA ILE A 300 -2.08 -13.87 -30.41
C ILE A 300 -1.52 -15.28 -30.29
N GLU A 301 -0.21 -15.39 -30.08
CA GLU A 301 0.45 -16.64 -29.74
C GLU A 301 1.14 -16.49 -28.39
N ARG A 302 1.10 -17.51 -27.54
CA ARG A 302 1.76 -17.52 -26.22
C ARG A 302 2.90 -18.50 -26.18
N CYS A 303 3.91 -18.16 -25.41
CA CYS A 303 5.04 -19.04 -25.16
C CYS A 303 4.57 -20.17 -24.24
N PRO A 304 4.72 -21.45 -24.62
CA PRO A 304 4.26 -22.58 -23.80
C PRO A 304 4.98 -22.65 -22.44
N ASP A 305 6.19 -22.10 -22.34
CA ASP A 305 6.99 -22.15 -21.11
C ASP A 305 6.65 -21.03 -20.10
N CYS A 306 6.11 -19.89 -20.55
CA CYS A 306 5.86 -18.74 -19.64
C CYS A 306 4.58 -17.94 -19.89
N GLY A 307 3.76 -18.33 -20.87
CA GLY A 307 2.49 -17.67 -21.20
C GLY A 307 2.60 -16.26 -21.78
N ARG A 308 3.82 -15.71 -21.95
CA ARG A 308 4.03 -14.39 -22.57
C ARG A 308 3.74 -14.43 -24.06
N VAL A 309 3.24 -13.31 -24.59
CA VAL A 309 2.96 -13.15 -26.02
C VAL A 309 4.25 -13.31 -26.84
N VAL A 310 4.16 -14.14 -27.87
CA VAL A 310 5.20 -14.45 -28.85
C VAL A 310 5.06 -13.50 -30.03
N GLN A 311 6.19 -13.03 -30.56
CA GLN A 311 6.23 -12.21 -31.77
C GLN A 311 7.11 -12.91 -32.79
N ASN A 312 6.56 -13.25 -33.96
CA ASN A 312 7.28 -13.92 -35.05
C ASN A 312 8.00 -15.20 -34.60
N GLY A 313 7.35 -16.05 -33.78
CA GLY A 313 7.94 -17.27 -33.23
C GLY A 313 9.00 -17.06 -32.14
N GLN A 314 9.17 -15.82 -31.64
CA GLN A 314 10.15 -15.51 -30.60
C GLN A 314 9.49 -15.03 -29.29
N CYS A 315 9.83 -15.70 -28.20
CA CYS A 315 9.61 -15.27 -26.84
C CYS A 315 10.83 -14.47 -26.33
N ARG A 316 10.58 -13.33 -25.68
CA ARG A 316 11.65 -12.47 -25.12
C ARG A 316 12.54 -13.18 -24.09
N GLN A 317 12.04 -14.21 -23.43
CA GLN A 317 12.74 -14.93 -22.37
C GLN A 317 13.35 -16.26 -22.84
N HIS A 318 12.61 -17.02 -23.66
CA HIS A 318 13.00 -18.38 -24.05
C HIS A 318 13.51 -18.49 -25.49
N GLY A 319 13.54 -17.38 -26.24
CA GLY A 319 14.02 -17.36 -27.61
C GLY A 319 12.98 -17.93 -28.58
N GLU A 320 13.42 -18.74 -29.54
CA GLU A 320 12.53 -19.38 -30.52
C GLU A 320 11.65 -20.42 -29.83
N VAL A 321 10.32 -20.30 -30.01
CA VAL A 321 9.32 -21.18 -29.42
C VAL A 321 8.19 -21.44 -30.41
N ASP A 322 7.60 -22.63 -30.35
CA ASP A 322 6.34 -22.94 -31.03
C ASP A 322 5.19 -22.34 -30.20
N GLY A 323 4.63 -21.22 -30.66
CA GLY A 323 3.59 -20.50 -29.95
C GLY A 323 2.26 -21.27 -29.89
N GLU A 324 1.57 -21.17 -28.76
CA GLU A 324 0.20 -21.66 -28.60
C GLU A 324 -0.79 -20.55 -28.96
N ASP A 325 -1.69 -20.79 -29.91
CA ASP A 325 -2.70 -19.83 -30.34
C ASP A 325 -3.62 -19.45 -29.15
N ASP A 326 -3.82 -18.15 -28.97
CA ASP A 326 -4.70 -17.59 -27.95
C ASP A 326 -5.37 -16.29 -28.46
N MET A 327 -6.33 -15.77 -27.69
CA MET A 327 -7.07 -14.56 -27.98
C MET A 327 -7.03 -13.62 -26.78
N ARG A 328 -6.91 -12.33 -27.06
CA ARG A 328 -6.91 -11.29 -26.02
C ARG A 328 -7.41 -9.98 -26.60
N VAL A 329 -8.01 -9.12 -25.78
CA VAL A 329 -8.26 -7.71 -26.14
C VAL A 329 -7.50 -6.80 -25.20
N LYS A 330 -6.94 -5.73 -25.76
CA LYS A 330 -6.42 -4.58 -25.02
C LYS A 330 -7.22 -3.34 -25.42
N ALA A 331 -8.26 -3.02 -24.67
CA ALA A 331 -9.12 -1.88 -24.93
C ALA A 331 -8.72 -0.68 -24.06
N ILE A 332 -8.62 0.51 -24.65
CA ILE A 332 -8.36 1.75 -23.91
C ILE A 332 -9.69 2.35 -23.49
N LEU A 333 -9.90 2.45 -22.17
CA LEU A 333 -11.07 3.10 -21.58
C LEU A 333 -10.74 4.52 -21.12
N ASP A 334 -11.73 5.40 -21.27
CA ASP A 334 -11.72 6.77 -20.79
C ASP A 334 -13.09 7.14 -20.21
N ASP A 335 -13.08 7.73 -19.02
CA ASP A 335 -14.27 8.19 -18.30
C ASP A 335 -14.30 9.72 -18.07
N GLY A 336 -13.37 10.45 -18.71
CA GLY A 336 -13.15 11.88 -18.55
C GLY A 336 -12.24 12.28 -17.38
N THR A 337 -11.91 11.37 -16.46
CA THR A 337 -11.01 11.62 -15.32
C THR A 337 -9.63 11.02 -15.51
N GLY A 338 -9.51 10.01 -16.39
CA GLY A 338 -8.26 9.38 -16.76
C GLY A 338 -8.46 8.33 -17.84
N THR A 339 -7.38 7.60 -18.15
CA THR A 339 -7.42 6.48 -19.10
C THR A 339 -6.77 5.24 -18.51
N LEU A 340 -7.31 4.06 -18.81
CA LEU A 340 -6.69 2.77 -18.47
C LEU A 340 -6.80 1.79 -19.63
N THR A 341 -5.98 0.74 -19.60
CA THR A 341 -6.09 -0.38 -20.55
C THR A 341 -6.85 -1.54 -19.88
N ALA A 342 -8.06 -1.84 -20.33
CA ALA A 342 -8.70 -3.11 -19.98
C ALA A 342 -8.11 -4.24 -20.80
N ILE A 343 -7.74 -5.31 -20.13
CA ILE A 343 -7.21 -6.53 -20.71
C ILE A 343 -8.28 -7.60 -20.55
N LEU A 344 -8.81 -8.07 -21.68
CA LEU A 344 -9.77 -9.17 -21.71
C LEU A 344 -9.03 -10.45 -22.06
N ASP A 345 -9.22 -11.48 -21.26
CA ASP A 345 -8.63 -12.79 -21.48
C ASP A 345 -9.31 -13.55 -22.63
N HIS A 346 -8.99 -14.83 -22.78
CA HIS A 346 -9.52 -15.67 -23.86
C HIS A 346 -11.05 -15.69 -23.89
N ASP A 347 -11.68 -15.91 -22.73
CA ASP A 347 -13.11 -16.15 -22.63
C ASP A 347 -13.87 -14.85 -22.92
N LEU A 348 -13.49 -13.75 -22.27
CA LEU A 348 -14.09 -12.43 -22.52
C LEU A 348 -13.83 -11.96 -23.97
N THR A 349 -12.67 -12.26 -24.53
CA THR A 349 -12.37 -11.92 -25.93
C THR A 349 -13.24 -12.70 -26.91
N THR A 350 -13.49 -13.98 -26.62
CA THR A 350 -14.37 -14.85 -27.42
C THR A 350 -15.80 -14.33 -27.41
N ASP A 351 -16.30 -13.89 -26.25
CA ASP A 351 -17.63 -13.32 -26.09
C ASP A 351 -17.79 -12.01 -26.88
N VAL A 352 -16.81 -11.11 -26.77
CA VAL A 352 -16.80 -9.85 -27.54
C VAL A 352 -16.67 -10.09 -29.05
N TYR A 353 -15.83 -11.04 -29.45
CA TYR A 353 -15.70 -11.42 -30.85
C TYR A 353 -17.00 -12.07 -31.37
N GLY A 354 -17.74 -12.77 -30.51
CA GLY A 354 -19.00 -13.44 -30.86
C GLY A 354 -18.80 -14.71 -31.70
N GLY A 355 -17.66 -15.37 -31.53
CA GLY A 355 -17.27 -16.58 -32.26
C GLY A 355 -16.14 -17.31 -31.55
N THR A 356 -15.88 -18.55 -31.94
CA THR A 356 -14.85 -19.38 -31.31
C THR A 356 -13.44 -19.06 -31.80
N MET A 357 -12.43 -19.56 -31.10
CA MET A 357 -11.04 -19.55 -31.57
C MET A 357 -10.87 -20.14 -32.97
N GLU A 358 -11.59 -21.23 -33.29
CA GLU A 358 -11.54 -21.83 -34.63
C GLU A 358 -12.10 -20.89 -35.70
N ASP A 359 -13.18 -20.16 -35.39
CA ASP A 359 -13.77 -19.16 -36.28
C ASP A 359 -12.81 -17.98 -36.52
N ALA A 360 -12.14 -17.52 -35.46
CA ALA A 360 -11.12 -16.47 -35.54
C ALA A 360 -9.95 -16.90 -36.42
N MET A 361 -9.40 -18.11 -36.21
CA MET A 361 -8.34 -18.67 -37.04
C MET A 361 -8.76 -18.83 -38.51
N ALA A 362 -10.01 -19.26 -38.74
CA ALA A 362 -10.55 -19.41 -40.09
C ALA A 362 -10.65 -18.05 -40.80
N ALA A 363 -11.18 -17.03 -40.11
CA ALA A 363 -11.27 -15.66 -40.62
C ALA A 363 -9.87 -15.10 -40.98
N ALA A 364 -8.89 -15.29 -40.09
CA ALA A 364 -7.52 -14.85 -40.34
C ALA A 364 -6.87 -15.58 -41.54
N ARG A 365 -7.13 -16.88 -41.70
CA ARG A 365 -6.64 -17.65 -42.86
C ARG A 365 -7.29 -17.22 -44.17
N GLU A 366 -8.59 -16.92 -44.16
CA GLU A 366 -9.32 -16.44 -45.34
C GLU A 366 -8.84 -15.06 -45.77
N ALA A 367 -8.62 -14.15 -44.82
CA ALA A 367 -8.09 -12.81 -45.06
C ALA A 367 -6.58 -12.79 -45.38
N MET A 368 -5.86 -13.88 -45.06
CA MET A 368 -4.39 -13.93 -45.01
C MET A 368 -3.79 -12.86 -44.07
N ASP A 369 -4.52 -12.51 -43.02
CA ASP A 369 -4.19 -11.44 -42.09
C ASP A 369 -4.77 -11.75 -40.71
N LYS A 370 -3.93 -11.76 -39.66
CA LYS A 370 -4.38 -11.99 -38.28
C LYS A 370 -5.10 -10.75 -37.71
N GLU A 371 -4.85 -9.56 -38.26
CA GLU A 371 -5.43 -8.29 -37.77
C GLU A 371 -6.94 -8.20 -38.00
N VAL A 372 -7.49 -8.98 -38.95
CA VAL A 372 -8.94 -8.99 -39.24
C VAL A 372 -9.80 -9.28 -38.00
N VAL A 373 -9.29 -10.09 -37.07
CA VAL A 373 -10.00 -10.42 -35.83
C VAL A 373 -10.00 -9.21 -34.88
N ALA A 374 -8.87 -8.51 -34.78
CA ALA A 374 -8.77 -7.30 -33.97
C ALA A 374 -9.62 -6.17 -34.54
N ASP A 375 -9.66 -6.01 -35.87
CA ASP A 375 -10.48 -5.02 -36.57
C ASP A 375 -11.98 -5.27 -36.37
N ASP A 376 -12.43 -6.52 -36.44
CA ASP A 376 -13.83 -6.88 -36.18
C ASP A 376 -14.22 -6.55 -34.73
N ILE A 377 -13.38 -6.93 -33.76
CA ILE A 377 -13.55 -6.57 -32.35
C ILE A 377 -13.60 -5.04 -32.18
N ALA A 378 -12.67 -4.31 -32.78
CA ALA A 378 -12.60 -2.85 -32.69
C ALA A 378 -13.87 -2.19 -33.25
N SER A 379 -14.42 -2.72 -34.35
CA SER A 379 -15.66 -2.19 -34.95
C SER A 379 -16.89 -2.34 -34.04
N LYS A 380 -16.87 -3.31 -33.13
CA LYS A 380 -17.93 -3.56 -32.15
C LYS A 380 -17.75 -2.70 -30.90
N LEU A 381 -16.52 -2.60 -30.39
CA LEU A 381 -16.23 -1.95 -29.11
C LEU A 381 -16.07 -0.43 -29.19
N VAL A 382 -15.34 0.07 -30.19
CA VAL A 382 -14.87 1.46 -30.18
C VAL A 382 -16.05 2.44 -30.26
N GLY A 383 -16.02 3.45 -29.39
CA GLY A 383 -17.02 4.50 -29.29
C GLY A 383 -18.23 4.16 -28.42
N ARG A 384 -18.28 2.95 -27.82
CA ARG A 384 -19.32 2.55 -26.87
C ARG A 384 -18.80 2.59 -25.44
N GLU A 385 -19.73 2.63 -24.49
CA GLU A 385 -19.43 2.62 -23.06
C GLU A 385 -19.59 1.22 -22.49
N TYR A 386 -18.65 0.84 -21.62
CA TYR A 386 -18.62 -0.47 -20.98
C TYR A 386 -18.45 -0.32 -19.48
N ARG A 387 -19.12 -1.21 -18.76
CA ARG A 387 -18.85 -1.52 -17.36
C ARG A 387 -17.82 -2.65 -17.34
N VAL A 388 -16.70 -2.40 -16.67
CA VAL A 388 -15.59 -3.33 -16.58
C VAL A 388 -15.28 -3.58 -15.11
N ARG A 389 -15.29 -4.84 -14.70
CA ARG A 389 -14.94 -5.25 -13.34
C ARG A 389 -13.67 -6.08 -13.37
N GLY A 390 -12.75 -5.82 -12.44
CA GLY A 390 -11.57 -6.67 -12.29
C GLY A 390 -10.50 -6.01 -11.44
N ASN A 391 -9.25 -6.37 -11.71
CA ASN A 391 -8.10 -5.96 -10.90
C ASN A 391 -7.30 -4.87 -11.60
N LEU A 392 -7.26 -3.69 -11.00
CA LEU A 392 -6.52 -2.53 -11.50
C LEU A 392 -5.11 -2.52 -10.93
N SER A 393 -4.12 -2.50 -11.80
CA SER A 393 -2.70 -2.29 -11.47
C SER A 393 -2.20 -1.00 -12.10
N VAL A 394 -1.34 -0.28 -11.38
CA VAL A 394 -0.72 0.96 -11.87
C VAL A 394 0.79 0.80 -11.80
N ASP A 395 1.45 0.98 -12.94
CA ASP A 395 2.91 0.93 -13.04
C ASP A 395 3.46 2.12 -13.84
N GLU A 396 4.77 2.13 -14.09
CA GLU A 396 5.45 3.18 -14.85
C GLU A 396 4.96 3.30 -16.32
N TYR A 397 4.26 2.30 -16.85
CA TYR A 397 3.71 2.25 -18.20
C TYR A 397 2.22 2.61 -18.27
N GLY A 398 1.58 2.82 -17.12
CA GLY A 398 0.20 3.27 -16.99
C GLY A 398 -0.69 2.30 -16.21
N ALA A 399 -2.00 2.51 -16.30
CA ALA A 399 -3.00 1.73 -15.60
C ALA A 399 -3.51 0.57 -16.46
N ASN A 400 -3.49 -0.65 -15.92
CA ASN A 400 -4.01 -1.85 -16.56
C ASN A 400 -5.07 -2.50 -15.66
N LEU A 401 -6.25 -2.76 -16.22
CA LEU A 401 -7.33 -3.47 -15.55
C LEU A 401 -7.44 -4.86 -16.19
N GLU A 402 -7.03 -5.90 -15.47
CA GLU A 402 -7.27 -7.29 -15.86
C GLU A 402 -8.74 -7.61 -15.55
N ALA A 403 -9.56 -7.73 -16.60
CA ALA A 403 -11.01 -7.80 -16.46
C ALA A 403 -11.49 -9.22 -16.16
N ASP A 404 -12.39 -9.33 -15.18
CA ASP A 404 -13.15 -10.53 -14.87
C ASP A 404 -14.57 -10.44 -15.48
N GLU A 405 -15.11 -9.22 -15.63
CA GLU A 405 -16.40 -8.95 -16.30
C GLU A 405 -16.25 -7.75 -17.27
N PHE A 406 -16.91 -7.82 -18.42
CA PHE A 406 -16.91 -6.77 -19.44
C PHE A 406 -18.27 -6.70 -20.16
N GLU A 407 -19.07 -5.68 -19.85
CA GLU A 407 -20.44 -5.56 -20.35
C GLU A 407 -20.71 -4.18 -20.95
N GLU A 408 -21.42 -4.12 -22.07
CA GLU A 408 -21.85 -2.84 -22.65
C GLU A 408 -22.84 -2.15 -21.69
N SER A 409 -22.65 -0.85 -21.50
CA SER A 409 -23.54 -0.05 -20.64
C SER A 409 -24.90 0.13 -21.31
N ASP A 410 -25.96 -0.29 -20.61
CA ASP A 410 -27.36 -0.02 -21.00
C ASP A 410 -27.86 1.35 -20.51
N ASP A 411 -26.99 2.18 -19.92
CA ASP A 411 -27.38 3.49 -19.38
C ASP A 411 -27.89 4.42 -20.50
N ASP A 412 -29.05 5.06 -20.28
CA ASP A 412 -29.64 5.98 -21.27
C ASP A 412 -28.68 7.18 -21.52
N PRO A 413 -28.19 7.39 -22.75
CA PRO A 413 -27.37 8.55 -23.08
C PRO A 413 -27.99 9.89 -22.68
N ALA A 414 -29.32 9.99 -22.67
CA ALA A 414 -30.02 11.21 -22.25
C ALA A 414 -29.88 11.47 -20.73
N ASP A 415 -29.93 10.42 -19.92
CA ASP A 415 -29.77 10.52 -18.47
C ASP A 415 -28.31 10.88 -18.12
N ARG A 416 -27.34 10.24 -18.80
CA ARG A 416 -25.91 10.60 -18.69
C ARG A 416 -25.66 12.06 -19.06
N ALA A 417 -26.20 12.51 -20.19
CA ALA A 417 -26.07 13.89 -20.62
C ALA A 417 -26.67 14.87 -19.60
N THR A 418 -27.79 14.50 -18.97
CA THR A 418 -28.46 15.31 -17.95
C THR A 418 -27.66 15.39 -16.65
N ALA A 419 -27.07 14.27 -16.21
CA ALA A 419 -26.19 14.22 -15.05
C ALA A 419 -24.97 15.13 -15.25
N LEU A 420 -24.27 15.01 -16.38
CA LEU A 420 -23.14 15.86 -16.74
C LEU A 420 -23.53 17.35 -16.80
N LEU A 421 -24.68 17.67 -17.39
CA LEU A 421 -25.18 19.05 -17.46
C LEU A 421 -25.51 19.63 -16.09
N THR A 422 -25.90 18.79 -15.14
CA THR A 422 -26.19 19.20 -13.76
C THR A 422 -24.90 19.52 -13.02
N GLU A 423 -23.89 18.65 -13.15
CA GLU A 423 -22.55 18.85 -12.57
C GLU A 423 -21.88 20.12 -13.09
N VAL A 424 -21.88 20.35 -14.39
CA VAL A 424 -21.29 21.56 -15.01
C VAL A 424 -22.01 22.86 -14.59
N ARG A 425 -23.26 22.77 -14.15
CA ARG A 425 -24.06 23.92 -13.71
C ARG A 425 -24.01 24.19 -12.21
N ALA A 426 -23.59 23.20 -11.42
CA ALA A 426 -23.35 23.35 -9.99
C ALA A 426 -22.07 24.16 -9.76
#